data_AF-G0R4J9-F1
#
_entry.id   AF-G0R4J9-F1
#
_cell.length_a   1.000
_cell.length_b   1.000
_cell.length_c   1.000
_cell.angle_alpha   90.00
_cell.angle_beta   90.00
_cell.angle_gamma   90.00
#
_symmetry.space_group_name_H-M   'P 1'
#
loop_
_entity.id
_entity.type
_entity.pdbx_description
1 polymer ?
#
loop_
_entity_poly.entity_id
_entity_poly.type
_entity_poly.pdbx_seq_one_letter_code
_entity_poly.pdbx_strand_id
1 'polypeptide(L)'
;MDKTSKLDYQQEVEMYLEENKVYDIFENLMKDIVKDQPAQPLDYLIKKLGEPTQKRVFLVGPPGSNTTELALQLANEFKFTCISVGDLLKKQISMKNQQGEEIEKAISNVQYVDDETVIDIVQSEIQEMEKKNKNYFLEGFPKTRLQCIALQKAGIHPNTFIILNKEEDKIRDGCLKKIQNNYEGYYSNIQEQKKEEYANNHALEYILHLNNVKEMYARYYFDVDANNDSLIPELLEDMAHLMEFKIKPKAPKKSARILVIGPPGSGRSTLSKQLAQKYGLLYVSTTQLISNQIAQKTEIGKIALQLLSLGELIPDEIIIGLVDNRIRQTDCSIQGYVLDGFPKNLVQQLSLEDLQIYPSLIVHLECSDEVVFQRFQEKKVDPITGIVYDKFNPSNDHEINKRLAENPNEKKEIVSKRLQRWKELLKSMEQSFSRIILKIQASQNPLNILEKVSFHIENSL
;
A
#
# COMPACT_ATOMS: atom_id res chain seq x y z
N MET A 1 -3.57 -33.17 -18.54
CA MET A 1 -4.12 -32.62 -17.28
C MET A 1 -5.49 -32.04 -17.57
N ASP A 2 -6.52 -32.58 -16.92
CA ASP A 2 -7.91 -32.07 -16.96
C ASP A 2 -8.00 -30.66 -16.32
N LYS A 3 -8.99 -29.85 -16.67
CA LYS A 3 -9.10 -28.43 -16.24
C LYS A 3 -9.17 -28.27 -14.72
N THR A 4 -9.76 -29.22 -14.01
CA THR A 4 -9.80 -29.29 -12.53
C THR A 4 -8.40 -29.49 -11.95
N SER A 5 -7.63 -30.45 -12.50
CA SER A 5 -6.24 -30.70 -12.10
C SER A 5 -5.28 -29.52 -12.35
N LYS A 6 -5.64 -28.58 -13.24
CA LYS A 6 -4.87 -27.35 -13.49
C LYS A 6 -5.22 -26.20 -12.54
N LEU A 7 -6.39 -26.23 -11.92
CA LEU A 7 -6.83 -25.24 -10.92
C LEU A 7 -6.34 -25.67 -9.54
N ASP A 8 -6.51 -26.95 -9.21
CA ASP A 8 -5.93 -27.56 -8.02
C ASP A 8 -4.41 -27.36 -8.03
N TYR A 9 -3.74 -27.62 -9.16
CA TYR A 9 -2.31 -27.32 -9.31
C TYR A 9 -1.97 -25.83 -9.12
N GLN A 10 -2.81 -24.88 -9.56
CA GLN A 10 -2.50 -23.46 -9.38
C GLN A 10 -2.73 -22.98 -7.96
N GLN A 11 -3.77 -23.47 -7.30
CA GLN A 11 -4.02 -23.18 -5.88
C GLN A 11 -2.99 -23.87 -5.00
N GLU A 12 -2.62 -25.11 -5.32
CA GLU A 12 -1.48 -25.81 -4.71
C GLU A 12 -0.19 -25.05 -4.97
N VAL A 13 0.02 -24.48 -6.16
CA VAL A 13 1.19 -23.64 -6.44
C VAL A 13 1.14 -22.35 -5.63
N GLU A 14 0.03 -21.62 -5.56
CA GLU A 14 -0.07 -20.39 -4.75
C GLU A 14 0.09 -20.69 -3.26
N MET A 15 -0.62 -21.69 -2.74
CA MET A 15 -0.44 -22.19 -1.38
C MET A 15 1.01 -22.60 -1.14
N TYR A 16 1.63 -23.33 -2.07
CA TYR A 16 3.03 -23.72 -1.98
C TYR A 16 3.95 -22.50 -1.99
N LEU A 17 3.75 -21.53 -2.89
CA LEU A 17 4.55 -20.31 -2.97
C LEU A 17 4.40 -19.45 -1.71
N GLU A 18 3.21 -19.40 -1.10
CA GLU A 18 2.94 -18.70 0.15
C GLU A 18 3.51 -19.44 1.37
N GLU A 19 3.18 -20.73 1.54
CA GLU A 19 3.68 -21.59 2.62
C GLU A 19 5.21 -21.65 2.62
N ASN A 20 5.81 -21.74 1.44
CA ASN A 20 7.27 -21.80 1.27
C ASN A 20 7.90 -20.41 1.07
N LYS A 21 7.12 -19.32 1.20
CA LYS A 21 7.61 -17.93 1.20
C LYS A 21 8.42 -17.54 -0.05
N VAL A 22 8.07 -18.09 -1.20
CA VAL A 22 8.81 -17.93 -2.46
C VAL A 22 8.75 -16.49 -2.98
N TYR A 23 7.64 -15.77 -2.76
CA TYR A 23 7.54 -14.35 -3.12
C TYR A 23 8.52 -13.47 -2.35
N ASP A 24 8.71 -13.74 -1.06
CA ASP A 24 9.65 -12.99 -0.21
C ASP A 24 11.10 -13.22 -0.65
N ILE A 25 11.42 -14.48 -1.01
CA ILE A 25 12.72 -14.84 -1.56
C ILE A 25 12.96 -14.01 -2.83
N PHE A 26 11.99 -13.97 -3.75
CA PHE A 26 12.13 -13.23 -4.99
C PHE A 26 12.26 -11.72 -4.78
N GLU A 27 11.49 -11.13 -3.87
CA GLU A 27 11.59 -9.70 -3.56
C GLU A 27 12.96 -9.32 -2.98
N ASN A 28 13.47 -10.11 -2.03
CA ASN A 28 14.79 -9.86 -1.43
C ASN A 28 15.90 -9.96 -2.48
N LEU A 29 15.84 -10.98 -3.33
CA LEU A 29 16.76 -11.15 -4.46
C LEU A 29 16.72 -9.97 -5.44
N MET A 30 15.54 -9.43 -5.72
CA MET A 30 15.39 -8.24 -6.57
C MET A 30 15.98 -6.98 -5.92
N LYS A 31 15.78 -6.79 -4.60
CA LYS A 31 16.40 -5.68 -3.86
C LYS A 31 17.93 -5.78 -3.89
N ASP A 32 18.47 -6.98 -3.70
CA ASP A 32 19.90 -7.24 -3.71
C ASP A 32 20.52 -6.96 -5.08
N ILE A 33 19.88 -7.35 -6.18
CA ILE A 33 20.33 -6.97 -7.54
C ILE A 33 20.38 -5.46 -7.72
N VAL A 34 19.30 -4.76 -7.34
CA VAL A 34 19.20 -3.30 -7.54
C VAL A 34 20.25 -2.57 -6.71
N LYS A 35 20.52 -3.06 -5.48
CA LYS A 35 21.51 -2.52 -4.56
C LYS A 35 22.94 -2.74 -5.06
N ASP A 36 23.30 -3.98 -5.38
CA ASP A 36 24.69 -4.36 -5.62
C ASP A 36 25.09 -4.24 -7.10
N GLN A 37 24.13 -4.10 -8.02
CA GLN A 37 24.32 -3.94 -9.46
C GLN A 37 25.41 -4.87 -10.05
N PRO A 38 25.33 -6.19 -9.81
CA PRO A 38 26.37 -7.12 -10.22
C PRO A 38 26.48 -7.22 -11.74
N ALA A 39 27.71 -7.35 -12.26
CA ALA A 39 27.95 -7.53 -13.69
C ALA A 39 27.33 -8.81 -14.28
N GLN A 40 27.13 -9.84 -13.44
CA GLN A 40 26.47 -11.10 -13.79
C GLN A 40 25.31 -11.37 -12.80
N PRO A 41 24.09 -10.87 -13.10
CA PRO A 41 22.97 -10.93 -12.16
C PRO A 41 22.52 -12.35 -11.82
N LEU A 42 22.52 -13.28 -12.79
CA LEU A 42 22.02 -14.64 -12.56
C LEU A 42 22.92 -15.44 -11.60
N ASP A 43 24.24 -15.40 -11.80
CA ASP A 43 25.19 -16.08 -10.92
C ASP A 43 25.17 -15.50 -9.50
N TYR A 44 25.00 -14.18 -9.39
CA TYR A 44 24.81 -13.48 -8.13
C TYR A 44 23.55 -13.97 -7.39
N LEU A 45 22.41 -14.10 -8.09
CA LEU A 45 21.17 -14.61 -7.51
C LEU A 45 21.29 -16.05 -7.01
N ILE A 46 21.91 -16.92 -7.79
CA ILE A 46 22.12 -18.33 -7.41
C ILE A 46 22.97 -18.41 -6.14
N LYS A 47 24.01 -17.58 -6.05
CA LYS A 47 24.82 -17.48 -4.83
C LYS A 47 23.99 -16.96 -3.65
N LYS A 48 23.20 -15.90 -3.84
CA LYS A 48 22.35 -15.30 -2.79
C LYS A 48 21.28 -16.25 -2.27
N LEU A 49 20.69 -17.08 -3.13
CA LEU A 49 19.75 -18.12 -2.74
C LEU A 49 20.35 -19.18 -1.79
N GLY A 50 21.67 -19.37 -1.82
CA GLY A 50 22.38 -20.25 -0.90
C GLY A 50 22.77 -19.60 0.43
N GLU A 51 22.58 -18.28 0.58
CA GLU A 51 22.93 -17.54 1.79
C GLU A 51 21.69 -17.41 2.70
N PRO A 52 21.80 -17.66 4.03
CA PRO A 52 20.70 -17.40 4.96
C PRO A 52 20.25 -15.93 4.87
N THR A 53 18.93 -15.69 4.86
CA THR A 53 18.41 -14.31 4.88
C THR A 53 18.60 -13.68 6.25
N GLN A 54 19.41 -12.63 6.31
CA GLN A 54 19.63 -11.87 7.54
C GLN A 54 18.39 -11.07 7.93
N LYS A 55 17.99 -11.15 9.19
CA LYS A 55 16.93 -10.35 9.79
C LYS A 55 17.49 -9.22 10.64
N ARG A 56 17.02 -8.01 10.37
CA ARG A 56 17.38 -6.75 11.04
C ARG A 56 16.14 -6.18 11.71
N VAL A 57 16.13 -6.10 13.03
CA VAL A 57 15.03 -5.50 13.79
C VAL A 57 15.53 -4.24 14.44
N PHE A 58 14.89 -3.10 14.19
CA PHE A 58 15.23 -1.85 14.85
C PHE A 58 14.21 -1.59 15.95
N LEU A 59 14.67 -1.16 17.11
CA LEU A 59 13.82 -0.82 18.24
C LEU A 59 14.29 0.49 18.86
N VAL A 60 13.43 1.50 18.83
CA VAL A 60 13.69 2.81 19.40
C VAL A 60 12.59 3.16 20.38
N GLY A 61 12.94 3.68 21.55
CA GLY A 61 11.99 4.11 22.55
C GLY A 61 12.53 5.24 23.42
N PRO A 62 11.63 6.01 24.07
CA PRO A 62 12.02 7.11 24.92
C PRO A 62 12.70 6.62 26.20
N PRO A 63 13.50 7.48 26.86
CA PRO A 63 13.99 7.21 28.20
C PRO A 63 12.87 6.77 29.15
N GLY A 64 13.10 5.68 29.89
CA GLY A 64 12.13 5.13 30.84
C GLY A 64 11.07 4.22 30.21
N SER A 65 11.16 3.85 28.93
CA SER A 65 10.26 2.86 28.30
C SER A 65 10.78 1.41 28.34
N ASN A 66 11.81 1.13 29.15
CA ASN A 66 12.42 -0.20 29.27
C ASN A 66 12.88 -0.81 27.93
N THR A 67 13.20 0.04 26.94
CA THR A 67 13.55 -0.36 25.57
C THR A 67 14.65 -1.43 25.54
N THR A 68 15.71 -1.24 26.34
CA THR A 68 16.85 -2.16 26.41
C THR A 68 16.44 -3.53 26.97
N GLU A 69 15.60 -3.56 28.01
CA GLU A 69 15.11 -4.82 28.59
C GLU A 69 14.21 -5.57 27.60
N LEU A 70 13.27 -4.86 26.97
CA LEU A 70 12.41 -5.39 25.92
C LEU A 70 13.23 -5.95 24.75
N ALA A 71 14.25 -5.20 24.29
CA ALA A 71 15.15 -5.63 23.22
C ALA A 71 15.89 -6.92 23.57
N LEU A 72 16.41 -7.03 24.80
CA LEU A 72 17.16 -8.21 25.25
C LEU A 72 16.25 -9.44 25.38
N GLN A 73 15.04 -9.28 25.92
CA GLN A 73 14.09 -10.38 26.04
C GLN A 73 13.67 -10.90 24.67
N LEU A 74 13.29 -10.02 23.75
CA LEU A 74 12.95 -10.41 22.37
C LEU A 74 14.17 -10.98 21.61
N ALA A 75 15.36 -10.40 21.77
CA ALA A 75 16.56 -10.93 21.15
C ALA A 75 16.87 -12.36 21.63
N ASN A 76 16.68 -12.65 22.92
CA ASN A 76 16.85 -13.99 23.47
C ASN A 76 15.80 -14.98 22.93
N GLU A 77 14.53 -14.58 22.89
CA GLU A 77 13.43 -15.39 22.37
C GLU A 77 13.67 -15.79 20.91
N PHE A 78 14.00 -14.82 20.06
CA PHE A 78 14.23 -15.03 18.63
C PHE A 78 15.66 -15.48 18.28
N LYS A 79 16.55 -15.61 19.28
CA LYS A 79 17.98 -15.96 19.14
C LYS A 79 18.76 -15.00 18.25
N PHE A 80 18.49 -13.71 18.35
CA PHE A 80 19.18 -12.65 17.62
C PHE A 80 20.27 -12.03 18.49
N THR A 81 21.27 -11.43 17.86
CA THR A 81 22.28 -10.64 18.58
C THR A 81 21.71 -9.26 18.89
N CYS A 82 21.68 -8.83 20.15
CA CYS A 82 21.28 -7.47 20.50
C CYS A 82 22.49 -6.52 20.39
N ILE A 83 22.35 -5.50 19.56
CA ILE A 83 23.28 -4.37 19.44
C ILE A 83 22.64 -3.19 20.18
N SER A 84 23.05 -2.98 21.44
CA SER A 84 22.65 -1.78 22.19
C SER A 84 23.64 -0.66 21.94
N VAL A 85 23.15 0.47 21.45
CA VAL A 85 23.98 1.68 21.25
C VAL A 85 24.58 2.14 22.58
N GLY A 86 23.82 2.03 23.68
CA GLY A 86 24.32 2.35 25.01
C GLY A 86 25.54 1.52 25.39
N ASP A 87 25.49 0.21 25.15
CA ASP A 87 26.62 -0.68 25.46
C ASP A 87 27.82 -0.47 24.54
N LEU A 88 27.59 -0.12 23.27
CA LEU A 88 28.67 0.26 22.35
C LEU A 88 29.38 1.54 22.80
N LEU A 89 28.64 2.56 23.23
CA LEU A 89 29.21 3.80 23.76
C LEU A 89 30.01 3.54 25.04
N LYS A 90 29.51 2.73 25.97
CA LYS A 90 30.26 2.32 27.17
C LYS A 90 31.55 1.59 26.83
N LYS A 91 31.50 0.69 25.84
CA LYS A 91 32.69 -0.02 25.36
C LYS A 91 33.72 0.97 24.84
N GLN A 92 33.33 2.02 24.13
CA GLN A 92 34.24 3.08 23.70
C GLN A 92 34.81 3.90 24.87
N ILE A 93 33.99 4.31 25.84
CA ILE A 93 34.46 4.98 27.07
C ILE A 93 35.52 4.12 27.78
N SER A 94 35.31 2.81 27.85
CA SER A 94 36.24 1.88 28.50
C SER A 94 37.62 1.81 27.85
N MET A 95 37.73 2.19 26.57
CA MET A 95 39.01 2.21 25.83
C MET A 95 39.90 3.39 26.26
N LYS A 96 39.37 4.40 26.95
CA LYS A 96 40.11 5.58 27.45
C LYS A 96 40.91 6.30 26.35
N ASN A 97 40.32 6.41 25.17
CA ASN A 97 40.84 7.21 24.06
C ASN A 97 40.09 8.56 24.00
N GLN A 98 40.57 9.48 23.15
CA GLN A 98 39.96 10.81 23.02
C GLN A 98 38.45 10.75 22.72
N GLN A 99 38.03 9.86 21.81
CA GLN A 99 36.63 9.68 21.45
C GLN A 99 35.79 9.21 22.66
N GLY A 100 36.31 8.29 23.47
CA GLY A 100 35.66 7.81 24.69
C GLY A 100 35.49 8.91 25.75
N GLU A 101 36.48 9.78 25.93
CA GLU A 101 36.40 10.93 26.84
C GLU A 101 35.35 11.96 26.37
N GLU A 102 35.25 12.21 25.07
CA GLU A 102 34.24 13.09 24.47
C GLU A 102 32.82 12.53 24.65
N ILE A 103 32.65 11.22 24.46
CA ILE A 103 31.37 10.51 24.70
C ILE A 103 30.98 10.60 26.19
N GLU A 104 31.88 10.27 27.11
CA GLU A 104 31.61 10.32 28.55
C GLU A 104 31.22 11.73 28.98
N LYS A 105 31.92 12.75 28.48
CA LYS A 105 31.62 14.16 28.74
C LYS A 105 30.23 14.57 28.23
N ALA A 106 29.82 14.13 27.04
CA ALA A 106 28.48 14.42 26.52
C ALA A 106 27.40 13.81 27.42
N ILE A 107 27.54 12.52 27.76
CA ILE A 107 26.57 11.78 28.60
C ILE A 107 26.47 12.41 30.00
N SER A 108 27.60 12.71 30.65
CA SER A 108 27.63 13.37 31.96
C SER A 108 27.07 14.78 31.98
N ASN A 109 26.90 15.42 30.82
CA ASN A 109 26.23 16.72 30.68
C ASN A 109 24.78 16.60 30.16
N VAL A 110 24.23 15.38 30.10
CA VAL A 110 22.87 15.09 29.56
C VAL A 110 22.71 15.55 28.11
N GLN A 111 23.80 15.50 27.34
CA GLN A 111 23.81 15.86 25.92
C GLN A 111 23.81 14.59 25.07
N TYR A 112 23.24 14.69 23.87
CA TYR A 112 23.43 13.66 22.87
C TYR A 112 24.91 13.61 22.48
N VAL A 113 25.40 12.39 22.28
CA VAL A 113 26.67 12.16 21.61
C VAL A 113 26.50 12.57 20.15
N ASP A 114 27.54 13.20 19.59
CA ASP A 114 27.54 13.64 18.20
C ASP A 114 27.18 12.51 17.22
N ASP A 115 26.34 12.84 16.24
CA ASP A 115 25.78 11.87 15.30
C ASP A 115 26.88 11.15 14.49
N GLU A 116 27.94 11.85 14.07
CA GLU A 116 29.04 11.23 13.30
C GLU A 116 29.72 10.13 14.12
N THR A 117 30.00 10.44 15.39
CA THR A 117 30.58 9.47 16.34
C THR A 117 29.67 8.26 16.55
N VAL A 118 28.37 8.47 16.79
CA VAL A 118 27.42 7.37 17.00
C VAL A 118 27.27 6.54 15.73
N ILE A 119 27.17 7.17 14.56
CA ILE A 119 27.05 6.51 13.26
C ILE A 119 28.26 5.61 13.01
N ASP A 120 29.48 6.10 13.21
CA ASP A 120 30.71 5.34 12.95
C ASP A 120 30.81 4.08 13.83
N ILE A 121 30.50 4.23 15.12
CA ILE A 121 30.53 3.12 16.09
C ILE A 121 29.46 2.07 15.72
N VAL A 122 28.23 2.50 15.48
CA VAL A 122 27.11 1.60 15.17
C VAL A 122 27.29 0.92 13.81
N GLN A 123 27.72 1.66 12.78
CA GLN A 123 27.96 1.08 11.45
C GLN A 123 29.06 0.03 11.47
N SER A 124 30.12 0.23 12.26
CA SER A 124 31.19 -0.76 12.40
C SER A 124 30.66 -2.09 12.96
N GLU A 125 29.82 -2.04 14.00
CA GLU A 125 29.20 -3.23 14.59
C GLU A 125 28.19 -3.89 13.63
N ILE A 126 27.35 -3.10 12.94
CA ILE A 126 26.43 -3.63 11.94
C ILE A 126 27.20 -4.33 10.83
N GLN A 127 28.25 -3.71 10.28
CA GLN A 127 29.07 -4.33 9.23
C GLN A 127 29.68 -5.67 9.68
N GLU A 128 30.07 -5.80 10.95
CA GLU A 128 30.53 -7.06 11.52
C GLU A 128 29.42 -8.11 11.55
N MET A 129 28.20 -7.74 11.95
CA MET A 129 27.04 -8.65 11.93
C MET A 129 26.66 -9.07 10.51
N GLU A 130 26.65 -8.15 9.55
CA GLU A 130 26.41 -8.39 8.12
C GLU A 130 27.45 -9.35 7.53
N LYS A 131 28.74 -9.12 7.80
CA LYS A 131 29.82 -10.03 7.37
C LYS A 131 29.67 -11.45 7.92
N LYS A 132 29.17 -11.57 9.16
CA LYS A 132 28.93 -12.87 9.82
C LYS A 132 27.54 -13.46 9.50
N ASN A 133 26.73 -12.76 8.72
CA ASN A 133 25.34 -13.10 8.41
C ASN A 133 24.50 -13.42 9.66
N LYS A 134 24.62 -12.60 10.72
CA LYS A 134 23.89 -12.78 11.97
C LYS A 134 22.62 -11.94 12.00
N ASN A 135 21.51 -12.54 12.42
CA ASN A 135 20.30 -11.76 12.74
C ASN A 135 20.56 -10.88 13.96
N TYR A 136 20.11 -9.63 13.93
CA TYR A 136 20.35 -8.70 15.02
C TYR A 136 19.17 -7.77 15.31
N PHE A 137 19.10 -7.38 16.59
CA PHE A 137 18.35 -6.23 17.06
C PHE A 137 19.27 -5.03 17.15
N LEU A 138 18.83 -3.90 16.61
CA LEU A 138 19.49 -2.61 16.81
C LEU A 138 18.64 -1.78 17.75
N GLU A 139 19.07 -1.72 19.00
CA GLU A 139 18.39 -0.98 20.06
C GLU A 139 18.95 0.44 20.16
N GLY A 140 18.05 1.41 20.13
CA GLY A 140 18.39 2.81 20.36
C GLY A 140 18.94 3.55 19.13
N PHE A 141 18.83 2.99 17.92
CA PHE A 141 19.25 3.62 16.66
C PHE A 141 18.34 3.18 15.50
N PRO A 142 17.96 4.06 14.55
CA PRO A 142 18.29 5.48 14.48
C PRO A 142 17.37 6.34 15.37
N LYS A 143 17.93 7.33 16.06
CA LYS A 143 17.22 8.34 16.85
C LYS A 143 17.11 9.69 16.17
N THR A 144 17.98 10.00 15.21
CA THR A 144 17.99 11.29 14.49
C THR A 144 17.83 11.11 12.97
N ARG A 145 17.53 12.21 12.27
CA ARG A 145 17.43 12.22 10.80
C ARG A 145 18.76 11.88 10.12
N LEU A 146 19.89 12.36 10.66
CA LEU A 146 21.22 12.08 10.09
C LEU A 146 21.55 10.59 10.18
N GLN A 147 21.26 9.97 11.33
CA GLN A 147 21.40 8.53 11.52
C GLN A 147 20.54 7.73 10.53
N CYS A 148 19.30 8.17 10.26
CA CYS A 148 18.45 7.55 9.23
C CYS A 148 19.08 7.61 7.84
N ILE A 149 19.58 8.79 7.43
CA ILE A 149 20.23 9.00 6.13
C ILE A 149 21.47 8.13 6.01
N ALA A 150 22.26 8.00 7.07
CA ALA A 150 23.46 7.16 7.08
C ALA A 150 23.14 5.69 6.82
N LEU A 151 22.09 5.14 7.46
CA LEU A 151 21.63 3.77 7.20
C LEU A 151 21.14 3.58 5.77
N GLN A 152 20.35 4.53 5.25
CA GLN A 152 19.85 4.47 3.87
C GLN A 152 20.99 4.52 2.84
N LYS A 153 21.98 5.38 3.03
CA LYS A 153 23.18 5.45 2.18
C LYS A 153 24.00 4.17 2.23
N ALA A 154 24.08 3.53 3.39
CA ALA A 154 24.72 2.22 3.55
C ALA A 154 23.87 1.04 3.01
N GLY A 155 22.64 1.31 2.55
CA GLY A 155 21.69 0.29 2.11
C GLY A 155 21.31 -0.68 3.22
N ILE A 156 21.27 -0.21 4.46
CA ILE A 156 20.86 -0.96 5.65
C ILE A 156 19.42 -0.57 5.95
N HIS A 157 18.51 -1.53 5.80
CA HIS A 157 17.07 -1.34 6.03
C HIS A 157 16.54 -2.38 7.00
N PRO A 158 15.72 -1.98 7.99
CA PRO A 158 15.11 -2.93 8.91
C PRO A 158 14.09 -3.80 8.17
N ASN A 159 14.00 -5.07 8.57
CA ASN A 159 12.84 -5.92 8.24
C ASN A 159 11.63 -5.52 9.07
N THR A 160 11.88 -5.16 10.33
CA THR A 160 10.88 -4.69 11.29
C THR A 160 11.47 -3.49 12.02
N PHE A 161 10.75 -2.38 12.07
CA PHE A 161 11.13 -1.21 12.87
C PHE A 161 10.02 -0.93 13.87
N ILE A 162 10.32 -1.00 15.16
CA ILE A 162 9.38 -0.73 16.24
C ILE A 162 9.79 0.58 16.91
N ILE A 163 8.82 1.48 17.04
CA ILE A 163 8.97 2.72 17.80
C ILE A 163 8.02 2.67 18.98
N LEU A 164 8.58 2.67 20.19
CA LEU A 164 7.82 2.81 21.42
C LEU A 164 7.45 4.27 21.62
N ASN A 165 6.17 4.55 21.88
CA ASN A 165 5.67 5.88 22.20
C ASN A 165 5.25 5.98 23.66
N LYS A 166 5.50 7.15 24.25
CA LYS A 166 4.97 7.57 25.55
C LYS A 166 4.45 9.00 25.44
N GLU A 167 3.52 9.37 26.31
CA GLU A 167 3.11 10.75 26.52
C GLU A 167 4.29 11.62 26.98
N GLU A 168 4.31 12.89 26.58
CA GLU A 168 5.44 13.80 26.81
C GLU A 168 5.84 13.89 28.29
N ASP A 169 4.87 13.98 29.19
CA ASP A 169 5.12 14.03 30.64
C ASP A 169 5.82 12.77 31.15
N LYS A 170 5.47 11.60 30.63
CA LYS A 170 6.12 10.33 31.00
C LYS A 170 7.54 10.22 30.46
N ILE A 171 7.80 10.79 29.28
CA ILE A 171 9.17 10.88 28.73
C ILE A 171 10.03 11.76 29.64
N ARG A 172 9.50 12.91 30.07
CA ARG A 172 10.16 13.83 31.01
C ARG A 172 10.45 13.16 32.34
N ASP A 173 9.46 12.49 32.93
CA ASP A 173 9.61 11.72 34.17
C ASP A 173 10.67 10.62 34.03
N GLY A 174 10.69 9.93 32.89
CA GLY A 174 11.69 8.91 32.57
C GLY A 174 13.11 9.48 32.53
N CYS A 175 13.31 10.65 31.90
CA CYS A 175 14.59 11.36 31.90
C CYS A 175 14.99 11.80 33.31
N LEU A 176 14.06 12.38 34.06
CA LEU A 176 14.30 12.87 35.41
C LEU A 176 14.71 11.74 36.35
N LYS A 177 14.01 10.60 36.33
CA LYS A 177 14.36 9.41 37.12
C LYS A 177 15.76 8.90 36.81
N LYS A 178 16.17 8.87 35.52
CA LYS A 178 17.53 8.45 35.13
C LYS A 178 18.60 9.37 35.73
N ILE A 179 18.39 10.68 35.68
CA ILE A 179 19.32 11.68 36.20
C ILE A 179 19.36 11.63 37.74
N GLN A 180 18.20 11.58 38.40
CA GLN A 180 18.10 11.55 39.86
C GLN A 180 18.72 10.29 40.47
N ASN A 181 18.48 9.13 39.86
CA ASN A 181 19.03 7.86 40.32
C ASN A 181 20.51 7.66 39.95
N ASN A 182 21.14 8.67 39.33
CA ASN A 182 22.51 8.59 38.84
C ASN A 182 22.74 7.32 38.01
N TYR A 183 21.85 7.04 37.06
CA TYR A 183 21.87 5.81 36.28
C TYR A 183 23.25 5.61 35.65
N GLU A 184 23.85 4.44 35.92
CA GLU A 184 25.21 4.06 35.49
C GLU A 184 26.36 4.98 35.96
N GLY A 185 26.09 5.92 36.88
CA GLY A 185 27.12 6.74 37.53
C GLY A 185 27.42 8.09 36.86
N TYR A 186 26.85 8.37 35.70
CA TYR A 186 27.26 9.50 34.85
C TYR A 186 26.80 10.89 35.32
N TYR A 187 25.75 10.98 36.14
CA TYR A 187 25.03 12.23 36.45
C TYR A 187 25.39 12.81 37.83
N SER A 188 26.44 12.29 38.46
CA SER A 188 26.89 12.68 39.80
C SER A 188 27.33 14.15 39.91
N ASN A 189 27.75 14.76 38.79
CA ASN A 189 28.19 16.14 38.66
C ASN A 189 27.03 17.15 38.48
N ILE A 190 25.79 16.69 38.29
CA ILE A 190 24.65 17.57 38.01
C ILE A 190 24.08 18.13 39.30
N GLN A 191 24.03 19.45 39.39
CA GLN A 191 23.41 20.18 40.49
C GLN A 191 21.91 19.87 40.57
N GLU A 192 21.40 19.59 41.79
CA GLU A 192 20.00 19.20 42.03
C GLU A 192 18.99 20.15 41.36
N GLN A 193 19.24 21.46 41.45
CA GLN A 193 18.39 22.52 40.89
C GLN A 193 18.30 22.50 39.35
N LYS A 194 19.26 21.87 38.65
CA LYS A 194 19.29 21.80 37.19
C LYS A 194 18.77 20.48 36.64
N LYS A 195 18.58 19.44 37.47
CA LYS A 195 18.19 18.10 37.01
C LYS A 195 16.88 18.11 36.22
N GLU A 196 15.91 18.89 36.69
CA GLU A 196 14.61 19.04 36.03
C GLU A 196 14.72 19.78 34.68
N GLU A 197 15.51 20.85 34.62
CA GLU A 197 15.79 21.58 33.38
C GLU A 197 16.44 20.66 32.34
N TYR A 198 17.47 19.90 32.73
CA TYR A 198 18.13 18.93 31.84
C TYR A 198 17.17 17.83 31.37
N ALA A 199 16.35 17.28 32.26
CA ALA A 199 15.36 16.26 31.90
C ALA A 199 14.36 16.79 30.86
N ASN A 200 13.88 18.03 31.03
CA ASN A 200 12.93 18.68 30.13
C ASN A 200 13.55 18.91 28.74
N ASN A 201 14.77 19.45 28.70
CA ASN A 201 15.48 19.70 27.45
C ASN A 201 15.75 18.39 26.70
N HIS A 202 16.20 17.36 27.40
CA HIS A 202 16.50 16.05 26.80
C HIS A 202 15.24 15.35 26.25
N ALA A 203 14.11 15.45 26.97
CA ALA A 203 12.83 14.92 26.51
C ALA A 203 12.33 15.66 25.24
N LEU A 204 12.42 16.99 25.22
CA LEU A 204 12.03 17.80 24.06
C LEU A 204 12.87 17.47 22.82
N GLU A 205 14.19 17.37 23.00
CA GLU A 205 15.12 17.01 21.94
C GLU A 205 14.83 15.61 21.38
N TYR A 206 14.55 14.62 22.25
CA TYR A 206 14.11 13.28 21.83
C TYR A 206 12.84 13.34 20.96
N ILE A 207 11.80 14.06 21.40
CA ILE A 207 10.53 14.16 20.68
C ILE A 207 10.73 14.78 19.29
N LEU A 208 11.50 15.87 19.20
CA LEU A 208 11.79 16.53 17.94
C LEU A 208 12.54 15.62 16.97
N HIS A 209 13.55 14.89 17.45
CA HIS A 209 14.29 13.95 16.61
C HIS A 209 13.43 12.76 16.18
N LEU A 210 12.63 12.20 17.08
CA LEU A 210 11.77 11.05 16.77
C LEU A 210 10.74 11.38 15.70
N ASN A 211 10.16 12.57 15.70
CA ASN A 211 9.23 13.02 14.65
C ASN A 211 9.89 12.97 13.26
N ASN A 212 11.16 13.39 13.16
CA ASN A 212 11.91 13.30 11.91
C ASN A 212 12.21 11.85 11.50
N VAL A 213 12.50 10.96 12.47
CA VAL A 213 12.69 9.52 12.20
C VAL A 213 11.39 8.91 11.67
N LYS A 214 10.24 9.20 12.30
CA LYS A 214 8.93 8.74 11.86
C LYS A 214 8.60 9.23 10.45
N GLU A 215 8.92 10.47 10.12
CA GLU A 215 8.74 11.01 8.75
C GLU A 215 9.57 10.21 7.72
N MET A 216 10.85 9.96 8.02
CA MET A 216 11.76 9.22 7.14
C MET A 216 11.31 7.76 6.92
N TYR A 217 10.67 7.17 7.93
CA TYR A 217 10.20 5.78 7.92
C TYR A 217 8.68 5.65 7.85
N ALA A 218 7.92 6.67 7.44
CA ALA A 218 6.46 6.79 7.59
C ALA A 218 5.59 5.62 7.06
N ARG A 219 6.19 4.62 6.41
CA ARG A 219 5.55 3.44 5.85
C ARG A 219 6.15 2.10 6.31
N TYR A 220 7.15 2.13 7.19
CA TYR A 220 8.02 1.00 7.52
C TYR A 220 8.28 0.81 9.02
N TYR A 221 7.55 1.51 9.88
CA TYR A 221 7.63 1.31 11.33
C TYR A 221 6.26 0.94 11.92
N PHE A 222 6.30 0.23 13.05
CA PHE A 222 5.18 -0.01 13.93
C PHE A 222 5.23 0.96 15.10
N ASP A 223 4.15 1.69 15.28
CA ASP A 223 3.96 2.60 16.39
C ASP A 223 3.32 1.83 17.55
N VAL A 224 4.03 1.67 18.66
CA VAL A 224 3.60 0.83 19.79
C VAL A 224 3.47 1.69 21.04
N ASP A 225 2.29 1.64 21.66
CA ASP A 225 2.02 2.38 22.89
C ASP A 225 2.73 1.73 24.09
N ALA A 226 3.67 2.45 24.69
CA ALA A 226 4.41 2.02 25.86
C ALA A 226 4.02 2.82 27.12
N ASN A 227 2.85 3.45 27.16
CA ASN A 227 2.43 4.32 28.25
C ASN A 227 2.20 3.62 29.61
N ASN A 228 1.96 2.30 29.61
CA ASN A 228 1.64 1.54 30.81
C ASN A 228 2.76 0.54 31.15
N ASP A 229 3.62 0.92 32.08
CA ASP A 229 4.76 0.11 32.53
C ASP A 229 4.33 -1.21 33.23
N SER A 230 3.07 -1.35 33.64
CA SER A 230 2.54 -2.57 34.25
C SER A 230 2.14 -3.65 33.24
N LEU A 231 2.09 -3.33 31.94
CA LEU A 231 1.69 -4.23 30.86
C LEU A 231 2.87 -4.70 29.99
N ILE A 232 4.06 -4.82 30.60
CA ILE A 232 5.27 -5.27 29.89
C ILE A 232 5.09 -6.66 29.25
N PRO A 233 4.47 -7.67 29.91
CA PRO A 233 4.24 -8.97 29.30
C PRO A 233 3.36 -8.90 28.05
N GLU A 234 2.25 -8.15 28.11
CA GLU A 234 1.37 -7.96 26.94
C GLU A 234 2.08 -7.19 25.83
N LEU A 235 2.85 -6.15 26.18
CA LEU A 235 3.65 -5.38 25.23
C LEU A 235 4.70 -6.25 24.52
N LEU A 236 5.34 -7.19 25.24
CA LEU A 236 6.27 -8.15 24.66
C LEU A 236 5.58 -9.11 23.70
N GLU A 237 4.40 -9.62 24.07
CA GLU A 237 3.60 -10.49 23.20
C GLU A 237 3.18 -9.74 21.92
N ASP A 238 2.71 -8.50 22.03
CA ASP A 238 2.41 -7.63 20.90
C ASP A 238 3.63 -7.41 20.00
N MET A 239 4.79 -7.07 20.59
CA MET A 239 6.03 -6.86 19.83
C MET A 239 6.55 -8.14 19.17
N ALA A 240 6.48 -9.28 19.84
CA ALA A 240 6.82 -10.59 19.29
C ALA A 240 5.92 -10.91 18.11
N HIS A 241 4.61 -10.68 18.25
CA HIS A 241 3.66 -10.79 17.14
C HIS A 241 4.02 -9.84 15.99
N LEU A 242 4.42 -8.59 16.22
CA LEU A 242 4.87 -7.68 15.15
C LEU A 242 6.13 -8.14 14.42
N MET A 243 6.96 -8.96 15.05
CA MET A 243 8.14 -9.55 14.42
C MET A 243 7.83 -10.82 13.62
N GLU A 244 6.75 -11.50 14.00
CA GLU A 244 6.17 -12.62 13.25
C GLU A 244 5.28 -12.11 12.09
N PHE A 245 4.56 -11.01 12.32
CA PHE A 245 3.77 -10.27 11.35
C PHE A 245 4.70 -9.54 10.39
N LYS A 246 4.74 -10.02 9.16
CA LYS A 246 5.44 -9.31 8.10
C LYS A 246 4.61 -8.10 7.69
N ILE A 247 5.24 -6.92 7.66
CA ILE A 247 4.74 -5.81 6.83
C ILE A 247 4.64 -6.37 5.42
N LYS A 248 3.41 -6.61 4.92
CA LYS A 248 3.21 -7.07 3.55
C LYS A 248 3.98 -6.12 2.64
N PRO A 249 4.90 -6.62 1.80
CA PRO A 249 5.69 -5.76 0.96
C PRO A 249 4.77 -4.92 0.07
N LYS A 250 4.81 -3.60 0.24
CA LYS A 250 4.38 -2.64 -0.78
C LYS A 250 5.50 -2.47 -1.81
N ALA A 251 6.08 -3.58 -2.29
CA ALA A 251 6.64 -3.58 -3.63
C ALA A 251 5.57 -3.01 -4.57
N PRO A 252 5.91 -2.34 -5.69
CA PRO A 252 4.90 -1.87 -6.63
C PRO A 252 4.08 -3.08 -7.07
N LYS A 253 2.90 -3.28 -6.47
CA LYS A 253 1.91 -4.18 -7.00
C LYS A 253 1.69 -3.70 -8.42
N LYS A 254 1.78 -4.58 -9.41
CA LYS A 254 1.42 -4.29 -10.79
C LYS A 254 0.12 -3.47 -10.73
N SER A 255 0.16 -2.20 -11.16
CA SER A 255 -0.90 -1.24 -10.82
C SER A 255 -2.25 -1.82 -11.22
N ALA A 256 -3.21 -1.84 -10.30
CA ALA A 256 -4.42 -2.65 -10.47
C ALA A 256 -5.19 -2.22 -11.72
N ARG A 257 -5.60 -3.20 -12.53
CA ARG A 257 -6.33 -3.01 -13.79
C ARG A 257 -7.67 -3.74 -13.64
N ILE A 258 -8.69 -3.03 -13.20
CA ILE A 258 -10.00 -3.60 -12.91
C ILE A 258 -10.91 -3.35 -14.10
N LEU A 259 -11.56 -4.38 -14.62
CA LEU A 259 -12.67 -4.23 -15.58
C LEU A 259 -13.99 -4.41 -14.86
N VAL A 260 -14.97 -3.54 -15.12
CA VAL A 260 -16.33 -3.71 -14.58
C VAL A 260 -17.30 -3.99 -15.72
N ILE A 261 -17.83 -5.21 -15.74
CA ILE A 261 -18.76 -5.71 -16.76
C ILE A 261 -20.12 -6.05 -16.14
N GLY A 262 -21.13 -6.24 -16.98
CA GLY A 262 -22.51 -6.45 -16.57
C GLY A 262 -23.48 -5.96 -17.66
N PRO A 263 -24.77 -6.32 -17.58
CA PRO A 263 -25.76 -5.87 -18.55
C PRO A 263 -25.98 -4.35 -18.45
N PRO A 264 -26.54 -3.72 -19.50
CA PRO A 264 -26.95 -2.32 -19.44
C PRO A 264 -27.87 -2.07 -18.24
N GLY A 265 -27.66 -0.97 -17.50
CA GLY A 265 -28.49 -0.64 -16.33
C GLY A 265 -28.14 -1.38 -15.02
N SER A 266 -27.11 -2.24 -14.99
CA SER A 266 -26.75 -2.95 -13.75
C SER A 266 -26.06 -2.09 -12.67
N GLY A 267 -25.61 -0.87 -13.01
CA GLY A 267 -24.92 0.03 -12.07
C GLY A 267 -23.39 0.02 -12.16
N ARG A 268 -22.83 -0.56 -13.24
CA ARG A 268 -21.37 -0.64 -13.51
C ARG A 268 -20.64 0.67 -13.30
N SER A 269 -21.15 1.77 -13.88
CA SER A 269 -20.48 3.07 -13.81
C SER A 269 -20.43 3.64 -12.41
N THR A 270 -21.48 3.44 -11.62
CA THR A 270 -21.52 3.86 -10.20
C THR A 270 -20.46 3.10 -9.41
N LEU A 271 -20.43 1.77 -9.53
CA LEU A 271 -19.43 0.94 -8.86
C LEU A 271 -18.01 1.28 -9.31
N SER A 272 -17.79 1.48 -10.62
CA SER A 272 -16.47 1.79 -11.17
C SER A 272 -15.90 3.09 -10.63
N LYS A 273 -16.74 4.14 -10.51
CA LYS A 273 -16.34 5.42 -9.91
C LYS A 273 -16.02 5.26 -8.42
N GLN A 274 -16.84 4.51 -7.69
CA GLN A 274 -16.62 4.26 -6.27
C GLN A 274 -15.33 3.46 -6.02
N LEU A 275 -15.05 2.44 -6.84
CA LEU A 275 -13.80 1.68 -6.77
C LEU A 275 -12.59 2.54 -7.10
N ALA A 276 -12.68 3.34 -8.17
CA ALA A 276 -11.62 4.26 -8.56
C ALA A 276 -11.29 5.25 -7.43
N GLN A 277 -12.33 5.84 -6.84
CA GLN A 277 -12.18 6.77 -5.72
C GLN A 277 -11.60 6.09 -4.47
N LYS A 278 -12.11 4.91 -4.08
CA LYS A 278 -11.69 4.21 -2.87
C LYS A 278 -10.22 3.77 -2.92
N TYR A 279 -9.76 3.30 -4.07
CA TYR A 279 -8.42 2.73 -4.24
C TYR A 279 -7.42 3.69 -4.89
N GLY A 280 -7.80 4.94 -5.17
CA GLY A 280 -6.94 5.92 -5.84
C GLY A 280 -6.56 5.52 -7.27
N LEU A 281 -7.42 4.73 -7.94
CA LEU A 281 -7.23 4.31 -9.33
C LEU A 281 -7.85 5.33 -10.29
N LEU A 282 -7.37 5.34 -11.53
CA LEU A 282 -7.96 6.18 -12.57
C LEU A 282 -9.26 5.57 -13.10
N TYR A 283 -10.33 6.36 -13.10
CA TYR A 283 -11.58 5.96 -13.76
C TYR A 283 -11.46 6.20 -15.27
N VAL A 284 -11.50 5.11 -16.06
CA VAL A 284 -11.43 5.16 -17.53
C VAL A 284 -12.78 4.70 -18.08
N SER A 285 -13.55 5.62 -18.66
CA SER A 285 -14.86 5.32 -19.24
C SER A 285 -14.89 5.64 -20.73
N THR A 286 -15.35 4.70 -21.55
CA THR A 286 -15.52 4.94 -22.99
C THR A 286 -16.45 6.13 -23.27
N THR A 287 -17.50 6.29 -22.48
CA THR A 287 -18.42 7.43 -22.58
C THR A 287 -17.69 8.75 -22.30
N GLN A 288 -16.85 8.80 -21.25
CA GLN A 288 -16.09 10.01 -20.92
C GLN A 288 -15.03 10.33 -21.97
N LEU A 289 -14.36 9.32 -22.53
CA LEU A 289 -13.41 9.49 -23.62
C LEU A 289 -14.09 10.11 -24.85
N ILE A 290 -15.26 9.60 -25.25
CA ILE A 290 -16.04 10.17 -26.36
C ILE A 290 -16.49 11.59 -26.05
N SER A 291 -17.09 11.83 -24.87
CA SER A 291 -17.56 13.16 -24.47
C SER A 291 -16.43 14.20 -24.48
N ASN A 292 -15.23 13.81 -24.06
CA ASN A 292 -14.05 14.67 -24.12
C ASN A 292 -13.66 15.02 -25.56
N GLN A 293 -13.69 14.06 -26.48
CA GLN A 293 -13.43 14.31 -27.91
C GLN A 293 -14.46 15.28 -28.51
N ILE A 294 -15.75 15.10 -28.18
CA ILE A 294 -16.84 16.00 -28.61
C ILE A 294 -16.62 17.41 -28.07
N ALA A 295 -16.36 17.55 -26.77
CA ALA A 295 -16.14 18.84 -26.11
C ALA A 295 -14.92 19.59 -26.70
N GLN A 296 -13.86 18.84 -27.04
CA GLN A 296 -12.65 19.38 -27.68
C GLN A 296 -12.81 19.62 -29.19
N LYS A 297 -13.96 19.24 -29.79
CA LYS A 297 -14.28 19.39 -31.21
C LYS A 297 -13.24 18.75 -32.15
N THR A 298 -12.65 17.62 -31.74
CA THR A 298 -11.72 16.85 -32.58
C THR A 298 -12.46 16.20 -33.76
N GLU A 299 -11.74 15.73 -34.78
CA GLU A 299 -12.36 15.01 -35.90
C GLU A 299 -13.13 13.76 -35.44
N ILE A 300 -12.55 12.99 -34.51
CA ILE A 300 -13.24 11.85 -33.87
C ILE A 300 -14.48 12.34 -33.12
N GLY A 301 -14.40 13.46 -32.40
CA GLY A 301 -15.53 14.06 -31.70
C GLY A 301 -16.67 14.48 -32.63
N LYS A 302 -16.36 15.06 -33.80
CA LYS A 302 -17.36 15.45 -34.81
C LYS A 302 -18.09 14.23 -35.38
N ILE A 303 -17.33 13.19 -35.75
CA ILE A 303 -17.90 11.93 -36.25
C ILE A 303 -18.78 11.27 -35.17
N ALA A 304 -18.27 11.18 -33.94
CA ALA A 304 -19.03 10.61 -32.82
C ALA A 304 -20.32 11.38 -32.54
N LEU A 305 -20.28 12.71 -32.55
CA LEU A 305 -21.47 13.56 -32.35
C LEU A 305 -22.51 13.32 -33.46
N GLN A 306 -22.08 13.24 -34.71
CA GLN A 306 -22.97 12.95 -35.84
C GLN A 306 -23.64 11.58 -35.70
N LEU A 307 -22.87 10.52 -35.44
CA LEU A 307 -23.42 9.17 -35.27
C LEU A 307 -24.40 9.09 -34.09
N LEU A 308 -24.05 9.70 -32.95
CA LEU A 308 -24.92 9.74 -31.77
C LEU A 308 -26.22 10.49 -32.04
N SER A 309 -26.18 11.60 -32.80
CA SER A 309 -27.37 12.36 -33.19
C SER A 309 -28.33 11.57 -34.10
N LEU A 310 -27.78 10.64 -34.87
CA LEU A 310 -28.53 9.73 -35.74
C LEU A 310 -29.01 8.45 -35.01
N GLY A 311 -28.64 8.28 -33.74
CA GLY A 311 -28.91 7.06 -32.97
C GLY A 311 -28.07 5.86 -33.40
N GLU A 312 -26.99 6.10 -34.17
CA GLU A 312 -26.07 5.08 -34.64
C GLU A 312 -25.01 4.75 -33.59
N LEU A 313 -24.39 3.58 -33.73
CA LEU A 313 -23.32 3.14 -32.85
C LEU A 313 -21.98 3.65 -33.37
N ILE A 314 -21.13 4.08 -32.45
CA ILE A 314 -19.75 4.43 -32.78
C ILE A 314 -18.99 3.14 -33.16
N PRO A 315 -18.26 3.11 -34.29
CA PRO A 315 -17.46 1.97 -34.72
C PRO A 315 -16.47 1.49 -33.65
N ASP A 316 -16.28 0.17 -33.56
CA ASP A 316 -15.43 -0.43 -32.53
C ASP A 316 -13.97 0.01 -32.66
N GLU A 317 -13.48 0.26 -33.89
CA GLU A 317 -12.12 0.71 -34.16
C GLU A 317 -11.83 2.06 -33.49
N ILE A 318 -12.82 2.97 -33.49
CA ILE A 318 -12.69 4.27 -32.82
C ILE A 318 -12.63 4.08 -31.30
N ILE A 319 -13.48 3.21 -30.75
CA ILE A 319 -13.51 2.95 -29.30
C ILE A 319 -12.19 2.30 -28.84
N ILE A 320 -11.72 1.29 -29.57
CA ILE A 320 -10.47 0.57 -29.31
C ILE A 320 -9.29 1.55 -29.31
N GLY A 321 -9.20 2.41 -30.34
CA GLY A 321 -8.13 3.42 -30.44
C GLY A 321 -8.16 4.45 -29.30
N LEU A 322 -9.36 4.89 -28.88
CA LEU A 322 -9.49 5.82 -27.74
C LEU A 322 -9.07 5.16 -26.41
N VAL A 323 -9.44 3.91 -26.19
CA VAL A 323 -9.05 3.15 -25.00
C VAL A 323 -7.55 2.94 -24.99
N ASP A 324 -6.96 2.48 -26.10
CA ASP A 324 -5.52 2.25 -26.24
C ASP A 324 -4.69 3.50 -25.91
N ASN A 325 -5.06 4.63 -26.51
CA ASN A 325 -4.38 5.90 -26.25
C ASN A 325 -4.47 6.28 -24.76
N ARG A 326 -5.63 6.12 -24.12
CA ARG A 326 -5.81 6.49 -22.71
C ARG A 326 -4.99 5.62 -21.76
N ILE A 327 -5.01 4.31 -21.95
CA ILE A 327 -4.36 3.37 -21.02
C ILE A 327 -2.83 3.39 -21.12
N ARG A 328 -2.28 3.81 -22.27
CA ARG A 328 -0.82 3.96 -22.49
C ARG A 328 -0.23 5.21 -21.83
N GLN A 329 -1.07 6.12 -21.33
CA GLN A 329 -0.58 7.28 -20.60
C GLN A 329 0.13 6.85 -19.30
N THR A 330 1.14 7.61 -18.91
CA THR A 330 2.03 7.27 -17.79
C THR A 330 1.29 7.18 -16.47
N ASP A 331 0.25 7.99 -16.28
CA ASP A 331 -0.60 7.98 -15.09
C ASP A 331 -1.34 6.64 -14.94
N CYS A 332 -1.91 6.08 -16.01
CA CYS A 332 -2.55 4.75 -16.03
C CYS A 332 -1.56 3.63 -15.69
N SER A 333 -0.31 3.76 -16.12
CA SER A 333 0.73 2.77 -15.83
C SER A 333 1.20 2.82 -14.38
N ILE A 334 1.24 4.01 -13.76
CA ILE A 334 1.70 4.21 -12.38
C ILE A 334 0.56 3.92 -11.38
N GLN A 335 -0.61 4.54 -11.58
CA GLN A 335 -1.72 4.50 -10.63
C GLN A 335 -2.63 3.29 -10.83
N GLY A 336 -2.68 2.70 -12.02
CA GLY A 336 -3.68 1.70 -12.37
C GLY A 336 -5.02 2.35 -12.71
N TYR A 337 -5.99 1.54 -13.12
CA TYR A 337 -7.28 2.05 -13.61
C TYR A 337 -8.44 1.07 -13.38
N VAL A 338 -9.64 1.64 -13.34
CA VAL A 338 -10.92 0.93 -13.46
C VAL A 338 -11.51 1.26 -14.83
N LEU A 339 -11.62 0.25 -15.69
CA LEU A 339 -12.16 0.36 -17.04
C LEU A 339 -13.67 0.07 -17.05
N ASP A 340 -14.43 1.08 -17.43
CA ASP A 340 -15.90 1.05 -17.51
C ASP A 340 -16.37 1.22 -18.96
N GLY A 341 -17.27 0.33 -19.37
CA GLY A 341 -17.87 0.37 -20.70
C GLY A 341 -16.97 -0.13 -21.82
N PHE A 342 -15.95 -0.93 -21.51
CA PHE A 342 -15.14 -1.71 -22.45
C PHE A 342 -14.67 -3.02 -21.78
N PRO A 343 -14.81 -4.19 -22.43
CA PRO A 343 -15.47 -4.42 -23.71
C PRO A 343 -17.01 -4.42 -23.60
N LYS A 344 -17.71 -4.05 -24.68
CA LYS A 344 -19.19 -4.11 -24.81
C LYS A 344 -19.69 -5.16 -25.80
N ASN A 345 -18.82 -5.72 -26.61
CA ASN A 345 -19.11 -6.76 -27.60
C ASN A 345 -17.88 -7.65 -27.82
N LEU A 346 -18.03 -8.68 -28.65
CA LEU A 346 -16.98 -9.65 -28.92
C LEU A 346 -15.74 -9.02 -29.58
N VAL A 347 -15.92 -8.09 -30.53
CA VAL A 347 -14.81 -7.43 -31.22
C VAL A 347 -13.91 -6.69 -30.23
N GLN A 348 -14.51 -5.91 -29.33
CA GLN A 348 -13.79 -5.20 -28.27
C GLN A 348 -13.12 -6.17 -27.29
N GLN A 349 -13.76 -7.31 -26.98
CA GLN A 349 -13.16 -8.30 -26.08
C GLN A 349 -11.92 -8.95 -26.69
N LEU A 350 -11.96 -9.30 -27.98
CA LEU A 350 -10.81 -9.87 -28.68
C LEU A 350 -9.64 -8.87 -28.72
N SER A 351 -9.94 -7.58 -28.89
CA SER A 351 -8.91 -6.55 -28.88
C SER A 351 -8.19 -6.37 -27.53
N LEU A 352 -8.71 -6.92 -26.42
CA LEU A 352 -8.00 -6.84 -25.13
C LEU A 352 -6.59 -7.45 -25.21
N GLU A 353 -6.44 -8.57 -25.94
CA GLU A 353 -5.15 -9.23 -26.12
C GLU A 353 -4.21 -8.39 -27.00
N ASP A 354 -4.71 -7.86 -28.12
CA ASP A 354 -3.95 -7.01 -29.04
C ASP A 354 -3.45 -5.73 -28.35
N LEU A 355 -4.29 -5.16 -27.47
CA LEU A 355 -3.95 -3.99 -26.66
C LEU A 355 -3.07 -4.32 -25.43
N GLN A 356 -2.74 -5.60 -25.20
CA GLN A 356 -2.00 -6.09 -24.03
C GLN A 356 -2.67 -5.68 -22.69
N ILE A 357 -4.00 -5.61 -22.69
CA ILE A 357 -4.81 -5.35 -21.51
C ILE A 357 -5.02 -6.69 -20.81
N TYR A 358 -4.24 -6.91 -19.75
CA TYR A 358 -4.39 -8.04 -18.84
C TYR A 358 -4.99 -7.54 -17.52
N PRO A 359 -6.32 -7.66 -17.31
CA PRO A 359 -6.98 -7.25 -16.08
C PRO A 359 -6.45 -8.04 -14.89
N SER A 360 -6.28 -7.38 -13.75
CA SER A 360 -6.03 -8.07 -12.48
C SER A 360 -7.33 -8.63 -11.89
N LEU A 361 -8.46 -7.98 -12.18
CA LEU A 361 -9.79 -8.39 -11.71
C LEU A 361 -10.85 -7.96 -12.72
N ILE A 362 -11.85 -8.80 -12.94
CA ILE A 362 -13.04 -8.48 -13.71
C ILE A 362 -14.24 -8.59 -12.78
N VAL A 363 -14.89 -7.47 -12.47
CA VAL A 363 -16.11 -7.47 -11.66
C VAL A 363 -17.31 -7.61 -12.59
N HIS A 364 -18.00 -8.73 -12.51
CA HIS A 364 -19.23 -8.99 -13.25
C HIS A 364 -20.46 -8.73 -12.38
N LEU A 365 -21.17 -7.65 -12.68
CA LEU A 365 -22.48 -7.36 -12.08
C LEU A 365 -23.58 -8.17 -12.77
N GLU A 366 -24.10 -9.17 -12.06
CA GLU A 366 -25.23 -10.00 -12.47
C GLU A 366 -26.55 -9.26 -12.25
N CYS A 367 -27.39 -9.21 -13.27
CA CYS A 367 -28.70 -8.58 -13.20
C CYS A 367 -29.63 -9.29 -14.17
N SER A 368 -30.85 -9.61 -13.74
CA SER A 368 -31.83 -10.26 -14.61
C SER A 368 -32.39 -9.28 -15.65
N ASP A 369 -32.85 -9.80 -16.79
CA ASP A 369 -33.43 -8.98 -17.86
C ASP A 369 -34.63 -8.17 -17.34
N GLU A 370 -35.44 -8.73 -16.45
CA GLU A 370 -36.60 -8.06 -15.84
C GLU A 370 -36.19 -6.84 -15.02
N VAL A 371 -35.16 -6.97 -14.17
CA VAL A 371 -34.64 -5.86 -13.38
C VAL A 371 -34.02 -4.79 -14.29
N VAL A 372 -33.34 -5.21 -15.36
CA VAL A 372 -32.79 -4.28 -16.36
C VAL A 372 -33.91 -3.47 -17.01
N PHE A 373 -34.97 -4.12 -17.50
CA PHE A 373 -36.11 -3.42 -18.10
C PHE A 373 -36.80 -2.48 -17.12
N GLN A 374 -37.00 -2.91 -15.87
CA GLN A 374 -37.57 -2.06 -14.83
C GLN A 374 -36.72 -0.79 -14.61
N ARG A 375 -35.39 -0.94 -14.48
CA ARG A 375 -34.48 0.20 -14.29
C ARG A 375 -34.48 1.17 -15.48
N PHE A 376 -34.68 0.67 -16.70
CA PHE A 376 -34.81 1.54 -17.88
C PHE A 376 -36.16 2.27 -17.93
N GLN A 377 -37.25 1.66 -17.46
CA GLN A 377 -38.55 2.34 -17.35
C GLN A 377 -38.55 3.45 -16.31
N GLU A 378 -37.75 3.31 -15.25
CA GLU A 378 -37.62 4.31 -14.19
C GLU A 378 -36.71 5.49 -14.57
N LYS A 379 -35.92 5.34 -15.64
CA LYS A 379 -35.00 6.40 -16.10
C LYS A 379 -35.72 7.45 -16.92
N LYS A 380 -35.36 8.70 -16.65
CA LYS A 380 -35.77 9.84 -17.45
C LYS A 380 -34.56 10.66 -17.83
N VAL A 381 -34.62 11.33 -18.98
CA VAL A 381 -33.57 12.23 -19.45
C VAL A 381 -34.10 13.65 -19.49
N ASP A 382 -33.29 14.61 -19.05
CA ASP A 382 -33.56 16.01 -19.35
C ASP A 382 -33.24 16.26 -20.84
N PRO A 383 -34.23 16.60 -21.69
CA PRO A 383 -34.01 16.77 -23.12
C PRO A 383 -33.08 17.95 -23.46
N ILE A 384 -32.86 18.88 -22.52
CA ILE A 384 -31.99 20.05 -22.74
C ILE A 384 -30.53 19.72 -22.40
N THR A 385 -30.29 19.09 -21.25
CA THR A 385 -28.91 18.83 -20.78
C THR A 385 -28.40 17.44 -21.15
N GLY A 386 -29.29 16.50 -21.50
CA GLY A 386 -28.96 15.10 -21.74
C GLY A 386 -28.63 14.30 -20.47
N ILE A 387 -28.77 14.91 -19.28
CA ILE A 387 -28.51 14.25 -18.01
C ILE A 387 -29.65 13.26 -17.71
N VAL A 388 -29.26 12.04 -17.30
CA VAL A 388 -30.18 10.97 -16.94
C VAL A 388 -30.44 10.99 -15.43
N TYR A 389 -31.71 10.94 -15.06
CA TYR A 389 -32.24 10.90 -13.71
C TYR A 389 -32.97 9.59 -13.46
N ASP A 390 -32.88 9.09 -12.24
CA ASP A 390 -33.58 7.89 -11.77
C ASP A 390 -33.87 8.01 -10.26
N LYS A 391 -34.39 6.94 -9.65
CA LYS A 391 -34.70 6.92 -8.21
C LYS A 391 -33.47 7.16 -7.31
N PHE A 392 -32.27 6.82 -7.77
CA PHE A 392 -31.03 6.94 -7.03
C PHE A 392 -30.29 8.25 -7.33
N ASN A 393 -30.65 8.93 -8.42
CA ASN A 393 -30.14 10.24 -8.80
C ASN A 393 -31.32 11.17 -9.18
N PRO A 394 -32.11 11.66 -8.20
CA PRO A 394 -33.21 12.58 -8.46
C PRO A 394 -32.70 14.01 -8.74
N SER A 395 -33.46 14.79 -9.52
CA SER A 395 -33.19 16.22 -9.68
C SER A 395 -33.77 17.00 -8.50
N ASN A 396 -32.96 17.89 -7.91
CA ASN A 396 -33.43 18.86 -6.92
C ASN A 396 -34.05 20.12 -7.56
N ASP A 397 -33.98 20.24 -8.89
CA ASP A 397 -34.52 21.36 -9.66
C ASP A 397 -35.93 21.04 -10.18
N HIS A 398 -36.90 21.88 -9.79
CA HIS A 398 -38.30 21.75 -10.14
C HIS A 398 -38.57 21.92 -11.65
N GLU A 399 -37.83 22.77 -12.34
CA GLU A 399 -37.99 23.00 -13.78
C GLU A 399 -37.39 21.85 -14.60
N ILE A 400 -36.31 21.23 -14.11
CA ILE A 400 -35.79 19.98 -14.69
C ILE A 400 -36.83 18.87 -14.53
N ASN A 401 -37.40 18.70 -13.32
CA ASN A 401 -38.37 17.64 -13.04
C ASN A 401 -39.62 17.69 -13.94
N LYS A 402 -40.09 18.89 -14.31
CA LYS A 402 -41.23 19.07 -15.24
C LYS A 402 -40.96 18.63 -16.67
N ARG A 403 -39.71 18.72 -17.13
CA ARG A 403 -39.34 18.47 -18.53
C ARG A 403 -38.67 17.11 -18.77
N LEU A 404 -38.49 16.31 -17.73
CA LEU A 404 -37.94 14.96 -17.83
C LEU A 404 -38.78 14.09 -18.78
N ALA A 405 -38.13 13.52 -19.79
CA ALA A 405 -38.76 12.70 -20.83
C ALA A 405 -38.15 11.29 -20.88
N GLU A 406 -38.84 10.36 -21.55
CA GLU A 406 -38.28 9.05 -21.86
C GLU A 406 -37.16 9.19 -22.89
N ASN A 407 -36.07 8.44 -22.70
CA ASN A 407 -34.97 8.46 -23.64
C ASN A 407 -35.30 7.61 -24.88
N PRO A 408 -35.29 8.18 -26.11
CA PRO A 408 -35.58 7.43 -27.33
C PRO A 408 -34.64 6.24 -27.56
N ASN A 409 -33.43 6.28 -27.00
CA ASN A 409 -32.42 5.21 -27.05
C ASN A 409 -32.59 4.13 -25.97
N GLU A 410 -33.67 4.18 -25.19
CA GLU A 410 -34.00 3.22 -24.11
C GLU A 410 -35.30 2.45 -24.38
N LYS A 411 -35.85 2.54 -25.61
CA LYS A 411 -36.97 1.70 -26.06
C LYS A 411 -36.66 0.22 -25.87
N LYS A 412 -37.69 -0.57 -25.53
CA LYS A 412 -37.60 -2.01 -25.24
C LYS A 412 -36.81 -2.78 -26.31
N GLU A 413 -37.08 -2.52 -27.58
CA GLU A 413 -36.40 -3.17 -28.72
C GLU A 413 -34.88 -2.91 -28.74
N ILE A 414 -34.46 -1.67 -28.44
CA ILE A 414 -33.04 -1.27 -28.40
C ILE A 414 -32.35 -1.92 -27.19
N VAL A 415 -33.01 -1.90 -26.03
CA VAL A 415 -32.50 -2.53 -24.81
C VAL A 415 -32.36 -4.05 -25.00
N SER A 416 -33.33 -4.71 -25.64
CA SER A 416 -33.25 -6.13 -25.98
C SER A 416 -32.03 -6.46 -26.86
N LYS A 417 -31.75 -5.65 -27.90
CA LYS A 417 -30.56 -5.84 -28.75
C LYS A 417 -29.26 -5.69 -27.95
N ARG A 418 -29.21 -4.74 -27.00
CA ARG A 418 -28.04 -4.58 -26.12
C ARG A 418 -27.87 -5.76 -25.16
N LEU A 419 -28.97 -6.29 -24.63
CA LEU A 419 -28.95 -7.50 -23.77
C LEU A 419 -28.49 -8.73 -24.54
N GLN A 420 -28.91 -8.90 -25.80
CA GLN A 420 -28.45 -10.01 -26.64
C GLN A 420 -26.92 -9.97 -26.84
N ARG A 421 -26.39 -8.81 -27.25
CA ARG A 421 -24.93 -8.62 -27.40
C ARG A 421 -24.17 -8.83 -26.08
N TRP A 422 -24.76 -8.40 -24.97
CA TRP A 422 -24.21 -8.64 -23.64
C TRP A 422 -24.13 -10.13 -23.32
N LYS A 423 -25.17 -10.93 -23.62
CA LYS A 423 -25.17 -12.38 -23.39
C LYS A 423 -24.09 -13.09 -24.21
N GLU A 424 -23.91 -12.69 -25.47
CA GLU A 424 -22.83 -13.19 -26.34
C GLU A 424 -21.45 -12.84 -25.79
N LEU A 425 -21.24 -11.58 -25.40
CA LEU A 425 -20.01 -11.12 -24.75
C LEU A 425 -19.73 -11.88 -23.44
N LEU A 426 -20.73 -12.01 -22.58
CA LEU A 426 -20.59 -12.67 -21.28
C LEU A 426 -20.10 -14.11 -21.46
N LYS A 427 -20.67 -14.85 -22.42
CA LYS A 427 -20.22 -16.20 -22.74
C LYS A 427 -18.73 -16.23 -23.15
N SER A 428 -18.28 -15.28 -23.96
CA SER A 428 -16.85 -15.17 -24.34
C SER A 428 -15.96 -14.78 -23.15
N MET A 429 -16.40 -13.82 -22.34
CA MET A 429 -15.68 -13.34 -21.15
C MET A 429 -15.53 -14.45 -20.11
N GLU A 430 -16.59 -15.19 -19.82
CA GLU A 430 -16.56 -16.34 -18.91
C GLU A 430 -15.68 -17.47 -19.45
N GLN A 431 -15.60 -17.66 -20.76
CA GLN A 431 -14.69 -18.65 -21.36
C GLN A 431 -13.22 -18.21 -21.26
N SER A 432 -12.93 -16.94 -21.52
CA SER A 432 -11.56 -16.42 -21.63
C SER A 432 -10.97 -15.99 -20.28
N PHE A 433 -11.80 -15.58 -19.32
CA PHE A 433 -11.39 -14.94 -18.07
C PHE A 433 -12.05 -15.54 -16.82
N SER A 434 -12.56 -16.77 -16.86
CA SER A 434 -13.30 -17.42 -15.75
C SER A 434 -12.63 -17.29 -14.38
N ARG A 435 -11.29 -17.30 -14.32
CA ARG A 435 -10.50 -17.28 -13.08
C ARG A 435 -10.41 -15.93 -12.40
N ILE A 436 -10.59 -14.84 -13.16
CA ILE A 436 -10.47 -13.47 -12.65
C ILE A 436 -11.82 -12.74 -12.65
N ILE A 437 -12.92 -13.44 -12.97
CA ILE A 437 -14.27 -12.89 -12.92
C ILE A 437 -14.86 -13.09 -11.52
N LEU A 438 -15.06 -11.98 -10.81
CA LEU A 438 -15.84 -11.92 -9.58
C LEU A 438 -17.31 -11.60 -9.93
N LYS A 439 -18.21 -12.56 -9.71
CA LYS A 439 -19.64 -12.39 -9.95
C LYS A 439 -20.34 -11.79 -8.73
N ILE A 440 -21.13 -10.74 -8.93
CA ILE A 440 -21.86 -10.07 -7.87
C ILE A 440 -23.28 -9.73 -8.32
N GLN A 441 -24.25 -10.05 -7.50
CA GLN A 441 -25.65 -9.70 -7.73
C GLN A 441 -25.89 -8.20 -7.58
N ALA A 442 -26.31 -7.56 -8.68
CA ALA A 442 -26.56 -6.13 -8.78
C ALA A 442 -27.89 -5.69 -8.13
N SER A 443 -28.69 -6.63 -7.61
CA SER A 443 -29.95 -6.37 -6.89
C SER A 443 -29.75 -5.90 -5.45
N GLN A 444 -28.52 -5.99 -4.93
CA GLN A 444 -28.16 -5.62 -3.55
C GLN A 444 -27.90 -4.10 -3.41
N ASN A 445 -27.85 -3.62 -2.17
CA ASN A 445 -27.48 -2.22 -1.89
C ASN A 445 -26.10 -1.89 -2.49
N PRO A 446 -25.93 -0.76 -3.22
CA PRO A 446 -24.65 -0.36 -3.80
C PRO A 446 -23.46 -0.35 -2.82
N LEU A 447 -23.68 0.04 -1.55
CA LEU A 447 -22.64 0.02 -0.52
C LEU A 447 -22.16 -1.41 -0.24
N ASN A 448 -23.08 -2.36 -0.09
CA ASN A 448 -22.75 -3.77 0.13
C ASN A 448 -22.03 -4.38 -1.07
N ILE A 449 -22.37 -3.95 -2.29
CA ILE A 449 -21.67 -4.38 -3.50
C ILE A 449 -20.23 -3.86 -3.48
N LEU A 450 -20.03 -2.58 -3.18
CA LEU A 450 -18.70 -1.98 -3.07
C LEU A 450 -17.85 -2.69 -2.00
N GLU A 451 -18.41 -2.96 -0.82
CA GLU A 451 -17.73 -3.67 0.28
C GLU A 451 -17.33 -5.09 -0.11
N LYS A 452 -18.21 -5.84 -0.77
CA LYS A 452 -17.90 -7.20 -1.24
C LYS A 452 -16.79 -7.21 -2.29
N VAL A 453 -16.83 -6.30 -3.26
CA VAL A 453 -15.73 -6.14 -4.22
C VAL A 453 -14.45 -5.77 -3.48
N SER A 454 -14.55 -4.84 -2.52
CA SER A 454 -13.41 -4.34 -1.76
C SER A 454 -12.72 -5.45 -0.97
N PHE A 455 -13.51 -6.25 -0.26
CA PHE A 455 -13.01 -7.41 0.49
C PHE A 455 -12.30 -8.40 -0.43
N HIS A 456 -12.81 -8.63 -1.64
CA HIS A 456 -12.13 -9.50 -2.61
C HIS A 456 -10.83 -8.88 -3.12
N ILE A 457 -10.82 -7.59 -3.45
CA ILE A 457 -9.62 -6.85 -3.88
C ILE A 457 -8.53 -6.92 -2.80
N GLU A 458 -8.88 -6.72 -1.53
CA GLU A 458 -7.93 -6.71 -0.41
C GLU A 458 -7.33 -8.10 -0.08
N ASN A 459 -8.03 -9.17 -0.44
CA ASN A 459 -7.58 -10.55 -0.24
C ASN A 459 -6.93 -11.18 -1.48
N SER A 460 -7.16 -10.63 -2.68
CA SER A 460 -6.69 -11.20 -3.96
C SER A 460 -5.56 -10.41 -4.62
N LEU A 461 -5.25 -9.20 -4.12
CA LEU A 461 -4.12 -8.37 -4.53
C LEU A 461 -3.17 -8.17 -3.37
#